data_AF-A0A9N9SQT7-F1
#
_entry.id   AF-A0A9N9SQT7-F1
#
_cell.length_a   1.000
_cell.length_b   1.000
_cell.length_c   1.000
_cell.angle_alpha   90.00
_cell.angle_beta   90.00
_cell.angle_gamma   90.00
#
_symmetry.space_group_name_H-M   'P 1'
#
loop_
_entity.id
_entity.type
_entity.pdbx_description
1 polymer ?
#
loop_
_entity_poly.entity_id
_entity_poly.type
_entity_poly.pdbx_seq_one_letter_code
_entity_poly.pdbx_strand_id
1 'polypeptide(L)'
;MVFKYLGITLSSYGKLKTEVEDQVNRANRAADCLNKTIWRNKNIGKETKGRIYKTVIRPIMTYAAETRPDTERTKRMLETAEMKTLESRDKNTWDKGRSTDIRRGCKVENIKNWIGNRRVEW
;
A
#
# COMPACT_ATOMS: atom_id res chain seq x y z
N MET A 1 1.92 18.28 21.03
CA MET A 1 0.77 17.45 21.43
C MET A 1 0.47 16.44 20.33
N VAL A 2 0.13 15.20 20.69
CA VAL A 2 -0.21 14.12 19.76
C VAL A 2 -1.64 13.68 20.03
N PHE A 3 -2.49 13.66 19.01
CA PHE A 3 -3.91 13.31 19.11
C PHE A 3 -4.23 12.12 18.23
N LYS A 4 -5.03 11.17 18.73
CA LYS A 4 -5.49 10.02 17.93
C LYS A 4 -6.93 10.25 17.51
N TYR A 5 -7.17 10.31 16.20
CA TYR A 5 -8.49 10.51 15.62
C TYR A 5 -8.76 9.51 14.51
N LEU A 6 -9.87 8.76 14.60
CA LEU A 6 -10.25 7.72 13.63
C LEU A 6 -9.09 6.77 13.28
N GLY A 7 -8.27 6.47 14.29
CA GLY A 7 -7.07 5.66 14.14
C GLY A 7 -5.85 6.39 13.60
N ILE A 8 -5.92 7.61 13.06
CA ILE A 8 -4.72 8.36 12.63
C ILE A 8 -4.13 9.12 13.81
N THR A 9 -2.81 9.17 13.89
CA THR A 9 -2.09 9.93 14.92
C THR A 9 -1.75 11.33 14.38
N LEU A 10 -2.60 12.31 14.64
CA LEU A 10 -2.39 13.70 14.24
C LEU A 10 -1.35 14.37 15.15
N SER A 11 -0.33 14.97 14.54
CA SER A 11 0.71 15.70 15.26
C SER A 11 0.67 17.18 14.90
N SER A 12 0.58 18.04 15.92
CA SER A 12 0.58 19.51 15.75
C SER A 12 1.85 20.05 15.08
N TYR A 13 2.96 19.30 15.09
CA TYR A 13 4.24 19.72 14.50
C TYR A 13 4.42 19.29 13.03
N GLY A 14 3.35 18.86 12.35
CA GLY A 14 3.44 18.51 10.92
C GLY A 14 4.31 17.29 10.64
N LYS A 15 4.32 16.28 11.54
CA LYS A 15 5.09 15.04 11.35
C LYS A 15 4.40 14.09 10.36
N LEU A 16 4.21 14.56 9.13
CA LEU A 16 3.57 13.82 8.03
C LEU A 16 4.21 12.46 7.78
N LYS A 17 5.54 12.38 7.89
CA LYS A 17 6.27 11.12 7.70
C LYS A 17 5.83 10.06 8.71
N THR A 18 5.69 10.41 9.98
CA THR A 18 5.30 9.44 11.02
C THR A 18 3.87 8.95 10.85
N GLU A 19 2.99 9.82 10.34
CA GLU A 19 1.61 9.45 9.99
C GLU A 19 1.56 8.44 8.85
N VAL A 20 2.33 8.70 7.77
CA VAL A 20 2.46 7.76 6.63
C VAL A 20 3.06 6.43 7.09
N GLU A 21 4.09 6.50 7.95
CA GLU A 21 4.77 5.32 8.47
C GLU A 21 3.84 4.45 9.31
N ASP A 22 3.02 5.04 10.18
CA ASP A 22 2.02 4.32 10.97
C ASP A 22 0.96 3.66 10.07
N GLN A 23 0.46 4.37 9.04
CA GLN A 23 -0.48 3.79 8.08
C GLN A 23 0.13 2.63 7.28
N VAL A 24 1.34 2.80 6.77
CA VAL A 24 2.08 1.74 6.06
C VAL A 24 2.30 0.54 6.97
N ASN A 25 2.67 0.75 8.24
CA ASN A 25 2.87 -0.32 9.20
C ASN A 25 1.58 -1.09 9.48
N ARG A 26 0.43 -0.41 9.56
CA ARG A 26 -0.88 -1.09 9.71
C ARG A 26 -1.26 -1.88 8.48
N ALA A 27 -1.07 -1.33 7.29
CA ALA A 27 -1.30 -2.03 6.04
C ALA A 27 -0.40 -3.27 5.91
N ASN A 28 0.88 -3.14 6.30
CA ASN A 28 1.82 -4.26 6.34
C ASN A 28 1.37 -5.34 7.34
N ARG A 29 0.93 -4.97 8.55
CA ARG A 29 0.38 -5.94 9.51
C ARG A 29 -0.84 -6.67 8.95
N ALA A 30 -1.77 -5.95 8.32
CA ALA A 30 -2.92 -6.57 7.66
C ALA A 30 -2.48 -7.52 6.54
N ALA A 31 -1.49 -7.14 5.73
CA ALA A 31 -0.91 -7.99 4.70
C ALA A 31 -0.20 -9.22 5.30
N ASP A 32 0.48 -9.08 6.43
CA ASP A 32 1.18 -10.16 7.12
C ASP A 32 0.21 -11.18 7.71
N CYS A 33 -0.93 -10.73 8.26
CA CYS A 33 -2.01 -11.62 8.70
C CYS A 33 -2.55 -12.48 7.54
N LEU A 34 -2.61 -11.91 6.33
CA LEU A 34 -3.08 -12.59 5.11
C LEU A 34 -1.97 -13.36 4.38
N ASN A 35 -0.74 -13.38 4.92
CA ASN A 35 0.41 -13.92 4.22
C ASN A 35 0.34 -15.43 4.00
N LYS A 36 -0.06 -16.19 5.03
CA LYS A 36 -0.17 -17.65 4.92
C LYS A 36 -1.34 -18.08 4.03
N THR A 37 -2.48 -17.41 4.15
CA THR A 37 -3.73 -17.79 3.49
C THR A 37 -3.79 -17.32 2.04
N ILE A 38 -3.29 -16.11 1.75
CA ILE A 38 -3.45 -15.47 0.45
C ILE A 38 -2.12 -15.39 -0.31
N TRP A 39 -1.09 -14.80 0.28
CA TRP A 39 0.13 -14.48 -0.46
C TRP A 39 0.99 -15.71 -0.76
N ARG A 40 1.20 -16.60 0.21
CA ARG A 40 1.95 -17.86 0.05
C ARG A 40 1.17 -18.96 -0.66
N ASN A 41 -0.14 -18.81 -0.80
CA ASN A 41 -0.98 -19.82 -1.44
C ASN A 41 -0.77 -19.80 -2.96
N LYS A 42 -0.32 -20.94 -3.52
CA LYS A 42 -0.08 -21.12 -4.95
C LYS A 42 -1.37 -21.31 -5.76
N ASN A 43 -2.45 -21.71 -5.09
CA ASN A 43 -3.73 -21.99 -5.74
C ASN A 43 -4.51 -20.70 -6.07
N ILE A 44 -4.10 -19.57 -5.49
CA ILE A 44 -4.72 -18.26 -5.74
C ILE A 44 -3.96 -17.59 -6.89
N GLY A 45 -4.68 -17.28 -7.97
CA GLY A 45 -4.12 -16.57 -9.11
C GLY A 45 -3.66 -15.14 -8.79
N LYS A 46 -2.69 -14.63 -9.57
CA LYS A 46 -2.12 -13.28 -9.39
C LYS A 46 -3.17 -12.18 -9.47
N GLU A 47 -4.15 -12.32 -10.36
CA GLU A 47 -5.26 -11.36 -10.50
C GLU A 47 -6.11 -11.29 -9.22
N THR A 48 -6.49 -12.44 -8.65
CA THR A 48 -7.29 -12.49 -7.41
C THR A 48 -6.51 -11.88 -6.25
N LYS A 49 -5.20 -12.15 -6.15
CA LYS A 49 -4.32 -11.49 -5.17
C LYS A 49 -4.28 -9.97 -5.37
N GLY A 50 -4.24 -9.51 -6.62
CA GLY A 50 -4.35 -8.10 -6.99
C GLY A 50 -5.68 -7.47 -6.59
N ARG A 51 -6.80 -8.18 -6.75
CA ARG A 51 -8.13 -7.72 -6.29
C ARG A 51 -8.15 -7.55 -4.77
N ILE A 52 -7.65 -8.52 -4.02
CA ILE A 52 -7.59 -8.48 -2.55
C ILE A 52 -6.71 -7.32 -2.06
N TYR A 53 -5.59 -7.07 -2.74
CA TYR A 53 -4.78 -5.90 -2.48
C TYR A 53 -5.56 -4.59 -2.63
N LYS A 54 -6.29 -4.43 -3.73
CA LYS A 54 -7.09 -3.22 -4.00
C LYS A 54 -8.19 -3.02 -2.97
N THR A 55 -8.83 -4.09 -2.52
CA THR A 55 -9.99 -4.01 -1.62
C THR A 55 -9.61 -3.85 -0.14
N VAL A 56 -8.52 -4.46 0.31
CA VAL A 56 -8.17 -4.48 1.74
C VAL A 56 -6.96 -3.61 2.04
N ILE A 57 -5.85 -3.79 1.32
CA ILE A 57 -4.56 -3.21 1.71
C ILE A 57 -4.42 -1.76 1.23
N ARG A 58 -4.82 -1.49 -0.01
CA ARG A 58 -4.79 -0.15 -0.61
C ARG A 58 -5.55 0.89 0.24
N PRO A 59 -6.82 0.69 0.62
CA PRO A 59 -7.55 1.71 1.40
C PRO A 59 -6.90 2.01 2.75
N ILE A 60 -6.28 1.02 3.42
CA ILE A 60 -5.55 1.25 4.68
C ILE A 60 -4.35 2.17 4.46
N MET A 61 -3.63 2.00 3.35
CA MET A 61 -2.48 2.86 3.01
C MET A 61 -2.90 4.27 2.55
N THR A 62 -4.06 4.40 1.90
CA THR A 62 -4.48 5.63 1.24
C THR A 62 -5.51 6.45 2.03
N TYR A 63 -5.98 5.98 3.18
CA TYR A 63 -7.07 6.62 3.94
C TYR A 63 -6.84 8.12 4.22
N ALA A 64 -5.61 8.53 4.56
CA ALA A 64 -5.28 9.95 4.78
C ALA A 64 -4.48 10.58 3.63
N ALA A 65 -4.40 9.91 2.48
CA ALA A 65 -3.61 10.39 1.35
C ALA A 65 -4.27 11.60 0.66
N GLU A 66 -5.60 11.73 0.74
CA GLU A 66 -6.34 12.85 0.16
C GLU A 66 -6.19 14.14 0.99
N THR A 67 -6.19 14.02 2.33
CA THR A 67 -6.20 15.17 3.25
C THR A 67 -4.81 15.75 3.56
N ARG A 68 -3.72 15.07 3.17
CA ARG A 68 -2.34 15.48 3.51
C ARG A 68 -1.54 15.91 2.28
N PRO A 69 -0.55 16.80 2.43
CA PRO A 69 0.37 17.10 1.33
C PRO A 69 1.25 15.89 1.02
N ASP A 70 1.37 15.55 -0.28
CA ASP A 70 2.21 14.46 -0.75
C ASP A 70 3.63 14.95 -1.06
N THR A 71 4.57 14.64 -0.19
CA THR A 71 6.00 14.84 -0.45
C THR A 71 6.56 13.66 -1.24
N GLU A 72 7.63 13.87 -2.02
CA GLU A 72 8.29 12.76 -2.75
C GLU A 72 8.69 11.60 -1.82
N ARG A 73 9.10 11.91 -0.58
CA ARG A 73 9.42 10.90 0.44
C ARG A 73 8.22 10.03 0.81
N THR A 74 7.04 10.62 0.99
CA THR A 74 5.83 9.87 1.37
C THR A 74 5.35 9.00 0.23
N LYS A 75 5.41 9.53 -1.01
CA LYS A 75 5.10 8.76 -2.22
C LYS A 75 6.01 7.54 -2.39
N ARG A 76 7.32 7.69 -2.18
CA ARG A 76 8.28 6.57 -2.23
C ARG A 76 8.03 5.52 -1.15
N MET A 77 7.65 5.95 0.06
CA MET A 77 7.28 5.02 1.14
C MET A 77 6.05 4.19 0.76
N LEU A 78 5.02 4.82 0.19
CA LEU A 78 3.82 4.14 -0.29
C LEU A 78 4.11 3.16 -1.43
N GLU A 79 4.96 3.55 -2.39
CA GLU A 79 5.38 2.64 -3.48
C GLU A 79 6.15 1.43 -2.95
N THR A 80 7.05 1.65 -1.98
CA THR A 80 7.84 0.57 -1.39
C THR A 80 6.94 -0.40 -0.62
N ALA A 81 5.96 0.12 0.12
CA ALA A 81 4.96 -0.68 0.81
C ALA A 81 4.07 -1.47 -0.17
N GLU A 82 3.57 -0.82 -1.23
CA GLU A 82 2.83 -1.47 -2.31
C GLU A 82 3.64 -2.63 -2.89
N MET A 83 4.88 -2.36 -3.31
CA MET A 83 5.73 -3.37 -3.93
C MET A 83 6.08 -4.50 -2.98
N LYS A 84 6.37 -4.23 -1.70
CA LYS A 84 6.58 -5.29 -0.70
C LYS A 84 5.38 -6.22 -0.60
N THR A 85 4.16 -5.67 -0.61
CA THR A 85 2.95 -6.49 -0.56
C THR A 85 2.71 -7.25 -1.87
N LEU A 86 3.06 -6.68 -3.03
CA LEU A 86 2.91 -7.31 -4.34
C LEU A 86 3.98 -8.38 -4.60
N GLU A 87 5.25 -8.12 -4.30
CA GLU A 87 6.38 -9.01 -4.51
C GLU A 87 6.31 -10.27 -3.62
N SER A 88 5.75 -10.17 -2.42
CA SER A 88 5.53 -11.33 -1.55
C SER A 88 4.55 -12.35 -2.15
N ARG A 89 3.89 -12.04 -3.27
CA ARG A 89 2.85 -12.86 -3.93
C ARG A 89 3.38 -13.73 -5.06
N ASP A 90 4.55 -13.39 -5.61
CA ASP A 90 5.09 -13.94 -6.85
C ASP A 90 6.22 -14.96 -6.64
N LYS A 91 6.63 -15.23 -5.39
CA LYS A 91 7.90 -15.90 -5.12
C LYS A 91 7.94 -17.38 -5.55
N ASN A 92 8.44 -17.60 -6.77
CA ASN A 92 9.72 -18.30 -6.89
C ASN A 92 10.80 -17.37 -6.30
N THR A 93 11.58 -17.84 -5.33
CA THR A 93 12.42 -17.04 -4.43
C THR A 93 13.51 -16.17 -5.12
N TRP A 94 13.71 -16.33 -6.44
CA TRP A 94 14.85 -15.81 -7.18
C TRP A 94 14.52 -14.78 -8.27
N ASP A 95 13.28 -14.71 -8.74
CA ASP A 95 12.90 -13.83 -9.85
C ASP A 95 12.35 -12.49 -9.33
N LYS A 96 13.25 -11.55 -9.04
CA LYS A 96 12.87 -10.14 -8.86
C LYS A 96 12.51 -9.53 -10.21
N GLY A 97 11.23 -9.62 -10.57
CA GLY A 97 10.69 -8.96 -11.75
C GLY A 97 10.68 -7.43 -11.64
N ARG A 98 10.58 -6.73 -12.76
CA ARG A 98 10.44 -5.26 -12.78
C ARG A 98 9.12 -4.87 -12.12
N SER A 99 9.13 -3.77 -11.36
CA SER A 99 7.94 -3.30 -10.62
C SER A 99 6.73 -2.99 -11.53
N THR A 100 6.97 -2.66 -12.79
CA THR A 100 5.92 -2.47 -13.82
C THR A 100 5.27 -3.79 -14.22
N ASP A 101 6.06 -4.86 -14.37
CA ASP A 101 5.58 -6.17 -14.80
C ASP A 101 4.75 -6.84 -13.69
N ILE A 102 5.18 -6.69 -12.44
CA ILE A 102 4.44 -7.18 -11.26
C ILE A 102 3.07 -6.52 -11.17
N ARG A 103 3.03 -5.19 -11.33
CA ARG A 103 1.78 -4.42 -11.36
C ARG A 103 0.86 -4.85 -12.50
N ARG A 104 1.41 -5.04 -13.71
CA ARG A 104 0.66 -5.54 -14.88
C ARG A 104 0.09 -6.94 -14.61
N GLY A 105 0.88 -7.85 -14.05
CA GLY A 105 0.44 -9.22 -13.72
C GLY A 105 -0.68 -9.27 -12.67
N CYS A 106 -0.67 -8.34 -11.71
CA CYS A 106 -1.73 -8.21 -10.72
C CYS A 106 -2.92 -7.34 -11.19
N LYS A 107 -2.84 -6.75 -12.39
CA LYS A 107 -3.79 -5.73 -12.90
C LYS A 107 -3.96 -4.55 -11.93
N VAL A 108 -2.86 -4.09 -11.32
CA VAL A 108 -2.83 -3.03 -10.30
C VAL A 108 -2.16 -1.77 -10.87
N GLU A 109 -2.80 -0.62 -10.75
CA GLU A 109 -2.20 0.68 -11.09
C GLU A 109 -1.21 1.13 -10.01
N ASN A 110 -0.20 1.92 -10.40
CA ASN A 110 0.72 2.54 -9.45
C ASN A 110 -0.05 3.39 -8.44
N ILE A 111 0.21 3.17 -7.15
CA ILE A 111 -0.39 3.91 -6.04
C ILE A 111 -0.28 5.44 -6.18
N LYS A 112 0.83 5.96 -6.74
CA LYS A 112 0.99 7.40 -7.00
C LYS A 112 -0.07 7.93 -7.97
N ASN A 113 -0.26 7.23 -9.09
CA ASN A 113 -1.24 7.61 -10.11
C ASN A 113 -2.65 7.46 -9.56
N TRP A 114 -2.90 6.40 -8.80
CA TRP A 114 -4.20 6.18 -8.17
C TRP A 114 -4.57 7.31 -7.18
N ILE A 115 -3.64 7.73 -6.31
CA ILE A 115 -3.84 8.87 -5.40
C ILE A 115 -4.05 10.17 -6.20
N GLY A 116 -3.25 10.37 -7.26
CA GLY A 116 -3.36 11.54 -8.13
C GLY A 116 -4.73 11.65 -8.79
N ASN A 117 -5.20 10.59 -9.44
CA ASN A 117 -6.52 10.54 -10.09
C ASN A 117 -7.64 10.83 -9.09
N ARG A 118 -7.56 10.24 -7.90
CA ARG A 118 -8.59 10.39 -6.88
C ARG A 118 -8.70 11.81 -6.30
N ARG A 119 -7.64 12.60 -6.36
CA ARG A 119 -7.68 14.03 -5.99
C ARG A 119 -8.34 14.90 -7.06
N VAL A 120 -8.36 14.45 -8.32
CA VAL A 120 -8.95 15.18 -9.45
C VAL A 120 -10.43 14.83 -9.64
N GLU A 121 -10.89 13.71 -9.08
CA GLU A 121 -12.29 13.29 -9.09
C GLU A 121 -13.23 14.17 -8.24
N TRP A 122 -12.68 14.99 -7.32
CA TRP A 122 -13.41 15.93 -6.47
C TRP A 122 -13.31 17.35 -7.00
#